data_AF-A0A7K4G4G2-F1
#
_entry.id   AF-A0A7K4G4G2-F1
#
_cell.length_a   1.000
_cell.length_b   1.000
_cell.length_c   1.000
_cell.angle_alpha   90.00
_cell.angle_beta   90.00
_cell.angle_gamma   90.00
#
_symmetry.space_group_name_H-M   'P 1'
#
loop_
_entity.id
_entity.type
_entity.pdbx_description
1 polymer ?
#
loop_
_entity_poly.entity_id
_entity_poly.type
_entity_poly.pdbx_seq_one_letter_code
_entity_poly.pdbx_strand_id
1 'polypeptide(L)'
;MIDLVALGIQLVQNYGLIGLFLIAFFSASLLPFPSEPVILIASKLWGFWEILVIVTFASTIAAVINYYVGLKGIRFFLTPRDKKRETQARELIQKYGIPALIASPWIPFIGDLFPVAAGFMKMDFKHFMIAIVIARVLKTVVILYAGFALFG
;
A
#
# COMPACT_ATOMS: atom_id res chain seq x y z
N MET A 1 1.63 25.04 -2.84
CA MET A 1 1.12 23.72 -2.41
C MET A 1 1.79 22.71 -3.33
N ILE A 2 2.70 21.87 -2.83
CA ILE A 2 3.40 20.89 -3.69
C ILE A 2 2.37 19.83 -4.08
N ASP A 3 2.12 19.65 -5.37
CA ASP A 3 1.31 18.55 -5.88
C ASP A 3 2.10 17.24 -5.75
N LEU A 4 1.70 16.41 -4.79
CA LEU A 4 2.34 15.10 -4.52
C LEU A 4 2.26 14.18 -5.74
N VAL A 5 1.22 14.30 -6.57
CA VAL A 5 1.10 13.54 -7.82
C VAL A 5 2.18 13.99 -8.81
N ALA A 6 2.35 15.30 -8.98
CA ALA A 6 3.38 15.86 -9.86
C ALA A 6 4.79 15.46 -9.40
N LEU A 7 5.07 15.51 -8.10
CA LEU A 7 6.33 15.04 -7.52
C LEU A 7 6.55 13.55 -7.84
N GLY A 8 5.51 12.72 -7.66
CA GLY A 8 5.57 11.29 -7.94
C GLY A 8 5.88 11.00 -9.41
N ILE A 9 5.20 11.69 -10.32
CA ILE A 9 5.46 11.57 -11.77
C ILE A 9 6.89 11.98 -12.11
N GLN A 10 7.39 13.10 -11.57
CA GLN A 10 8.76 13.55 -11.79
C GLN A 10 9.80 12.54 -11.28
N LEU A 11 9.57 11.95 -10.11
CA LEU A 11 10.46 10.92 -9.57
C LEU A 11 10.50 9.69 -10.48
N VAL A 12 9.35 9.26 -10.99
CA VAL A 12 9.28 8.15 -11.95
C VAL A 12 9.96 8.50 -13.27
N GLN A 13 9.81 9.72 -13.78
CA GLN A 13 10.47 10.15 -15.01
C GLN A 13 11.99 10.25 -14.87
N ASN A 14 12.48 10.73 -13.73
CA ASN A 14 13.92 10.94 -13.50
C ASN A 14 14.65 9.67 -13.04
N TYR A 15 13.99 8.80 -12.27
CA TYR A 15 14.61 7.63 -11.62
C TYR A 15 14.00 6.29 -12.04
N GLY A 16 13.01 6.29 -12.93
CA GLY A 16 12.38 5.10 -13.47
C GLY A 16 11.71 4.21 -12.42
N LEU A 17 11.96 2.89 -12.52
CA LEU A 17 11.42 1.87 -11.60
C LEU A 17 11.86 2.09 -10.15
N ILE A 18 13.02 2.71 -9.91
CA ILE A 18 13.47 3.06 -8.54
C ILE A 18 12.58 4.16 -7.96
N GLY A 19 12.24 5.17 -8.75
CA GLY A 19 11.29 6.21 -8.35
C GLY A 19 9.92 5.60 -8.03
N LEU A 20 9.46 4.67 -8.86
CA LEU A 20 8.20 3.95 -8.65
C LEU A 20 8.23 3.09 -7.37
N PHE A 21 9.33 2.39 -7.11
CA PHE A 21 9.54 1.64 -5.88
C PHE A 21 9.40 2.54 -4.65
N LEU A 22 10.10 3.68 -4.63
CA LEU A 22 10.06 4.61 -3.49
C LEU A 22 8.65 5.14 -3.27
N ILE A 23 7.94 5.54 -4.32
CA ILE A 23 6.57 6.03 -4.22
C ILE A 23 5.63 4.95 -3.70
N ALA A 24 5.70 3.73 -4.25
CA ALA A 24 4.88 2.61 -3.80
C ALA A 24 5.17 2.25 -2.32
N PHE A 25 6.44 2.28 -1.93
CA PHE A 25 6.88 2.04 -0.55
C PHE A 25 6.36 3.11 0.40
N PHE A 26 6.52 4.39 0.07
CA PHE A 26 6.08 5.50 0.92
C PHE A 26 4.56 5.67 0.94
N SER A 27 3.87 5.39 -0.16
CA SER A 27 2.40 5.39 -0.25
C SER A 27 1.78 4.28 0.60
N ALA A 28 2.39 3.09 0.62
CA ALA A 28 1.97 1.98 1.48
C ALA A 28 2.47 2.13 2.92
N SER A 29 3.47 2.98 3.14
CA SER A 29 3.83 3.50 4.46
C SER A 29 2.81 4.57 4.85
N LEU A 30 2.71 4.92 6.14
CA LEU A 30 1.65 5.78 6.68
C LEU A 30 1.62 7.24 6.14
N LEU A 31 2.32 7.53 5.05
CA LEU A 31 2.32 8.82 4.37
C LEU A 31 1.16 8.89 3.37
N PRO A 32 0.39 9.99 3.37
CA PRO A 32 -0.68 10.19 2.40
C PRO A 32 -0.08 10.51 1.03
N PHE A 33 0.36 9.50 0.30
CA PHE A 33 0.90 9.63 -1.05
C PHE A 33 0.02 8.89 -2.06
N PRO A 34 -0.52 9.57 -3.09
CA PRO A 34 -1.37 8.92 -4.10
C PRO A 34 -0.52 8.08 -5.05
N SER A 35 -0.53 6.76 -4.89
CA SER A 35 0.22 5.84 -5.76
C SER A 35 -0.54 5.48 -7.02
N GLU A 36 -1.88 5.56 -7.02
CA GLU A 36 -2.73 5.14 -8.12
C GLU A 36 -2.46 5.92 -9.42
N PRO A 37 -2.43 7.27 -9.42
CA PRO A 37 -2.15 8.03 -10.64
C PRO A 37 -0.72 7.80 -11.16
N VAL A 38 0.22 7.58 -10.24
CA VAL A 38 1.63 7.33 -10.57
C VAL A 38 1.79 5.96 -11.26
N ILE A 39 1.14 4.92 -10.73
CA ILE A 39 1.15 3.57 -11.33
C ILE A 39 0.47 3.59 -12.71
N LEU A 40 -0.63 4.33 -12.86
CA LEU A 40 -1.29 4.51 -14.16
C LEU A 40 -0.33 5.13 -15.17
N ILE A 41 0.35 6.22 -14.82
CA ILE A 41 1.29 6.87 -15.75
C ILE A 41 2.50 5.98 -16.03
N ALA A 42 2.97 5.22 -15.03
CA ALA A 42 4.07 4.27 -15.22
C ALA A 42 3.73 3.19 -16.27
N SER A 43 2.46 2.81 -16.44
CA SER A 43 2.04 1.86 -17.50
C SER A 43 2.28 2.34 -18.93
N LYS A 44 2.52 3.65 -19.14
CA LYS A 44 2.97 4.19 -20.44
C LYS A 44 4.45 3.93 -20.73
N LEU A 45 5.24 3.70 -19.69
CA LEU A 45 6.70 3.72 -19.74
C LEU A 45 7.33 2.34 -19.56
N TRP A 46 6.67 1.45 -18.82
CA TRP A 46 7.15 0.08 -18.56
C TRP A 46 6.07 -0.97 -18.78
N GLY A 47 6.50 -2.22 -18.92
CA GLY A 47 5.62 -3.36 -19.07
C GLY A 47 4.86 -3.71 -17.78
N PHE A 48 3.82 -4.52 -17.97
CA PHE A 48 2.90 -4.94 -16.91
C PHE A 48 3.62 -5.67 -15.77
N TRP A 49 4.53 -6.58 -16.10
CA TRP A 49 5.19 -7.43 -15.11
C TRP A 49 6.22 -6.67 -14.28
N GLU A 50 6.95 -5.76 -14.90
CA GLU A 50 7.94 -4.90 -14.25
C GLU A 50 7.28 -4.03 -13.17
N ILE A 51 6.16 -3.40 -13.52
CA ILE A 51 5.41 -2.57 -12.57
C ILE A 51 4.77 -3.43 -11.49
N LEU A 52 4.15 -4.56 -11.86
CA LEU A 52 3.49 -5.44 -10.90
C LEU A 52 4.47 -5.94 -9.83
N VAL A 53 5.66 -6.41 -10.24
CA VAL A 53 6.67 -6.91 -9.32
C VAL A 53 7.20 -5.80 -8.43
N ILE A 54 7.59 -4.65 -8.99
CA ILE A 54 8.22 -3.58 -8.21
C ILE A 54 7.26 -2.97 -7.18
N VAL A 55 6.00 -2.73 -7.58
CA VAL A 55 4.97 -2.14 -6.71
C VAL A 55 4.55 -3.12 -5.64
N THR A 56 4.35 -4.40 -5.98
CA THR A 56 4.00 -5.43 -5.01
C THR A 56 5.13 -5.59 -4.00
N PHE A 57 6.37 -5.69 -4.44
CA PHE A 57 7.52 -5.84 -3.55
C PHE A 57 7.67 -4.64 -2.60
N ALA A 58 7.63 -3.41 -3.14
CA ALA A 58 7.71 -2.19 -2.35
C ALA A 58 6.60 -2.10 -1.28
N SER A 59 5.36 -2.33 -1.69
CA SER A 59 4.19 -2.23 -0.81
C SER A 59 4.12 -3.36 0.22
N THR A 60 4.62 -4.56 -0.10
CA THR A 60 4.75 -5.65 0.86
C THR A 60 5.79 -5.33 1.93
N ILE A 61 6.96 -4.78 1.56
CA ILE A 61 7.98 -4.37 2.56
C ILE A 61 7.39 -3.32 3.51
N ALA A 62 6.72 -2.29 2.98
CA ALA A 62 6.07 -1.26 3.80
C ALA A 62 5.02 -1.87 4.75
N ALA A 63 4.20 -2.81 4.25
CA ALA A 63 3.20 -3.49 5.08
C ALA A 63 3.83 -4.36 6.18
N VAL A 64 4.93 -5.04 5.91
CA VAL A 64 5.68 -5.81 6.92
C VAL A 64 6.22 -4.90 8.01
N ILE A 65 6.79 -3.75 7.65
CA ILE A 65 7.23 -2.74 8.62
C ILE A 65 6.05 -2.31 9.50
N ASN A 66 4.91 -1.98 8.88
CA ASN A 66 3.70 -1.59 9.60
C ASN A 66 3.17 -2.69 10.54
N TYR A 67 3.22 -3.95 10.11
CA TYR A 67 2.88 -5.10 10.95
C TYR A 67 3.77 -5.18 12.19
N TYR A 68 5.09 -5.06 12.04
CA TYR A 68 6.00 -5.09 13.20
C TYR A 68 5.86 -3.86 14.11
N VAL A 69 5.53 -2.69 13.54
CA VAL A 69 5.18 -1.49 14.32
C VAL A 69 3.95 -1.78 15.20
N GLY A 70 2.91 -2.39 14.62
CA GLY A 70 1.73 -2.83 15.34
C GLY A 70 2.04 -3.86 16.42
N LEU A 71 2.84 -4.88 16.09
CA LEU A 71 3.23 -5.97 16.99
C LEU A 71 3.98 -5.49 18.23
N LYS A 72 4.90 -4.53 18.05
CA LYS A 72 5.65 -3.93 19.15
C LYS A 72 4.86 -2.86 19.92
N GLY A 73 3.63 -2.55 19.50
CA GLY A 73 2.84 -1.47 20.09
C GLY A 73 3.48 -0.09 19.94
N ILE A 74 4.39 0.07 18.97
CA ILE A 74 5.09 1.33 18.75
C ILE A 74 4.05 2.32 18.20
N ARG A 75 3.77 3.36 18.97
CA ARG A 75 3.05 4.52 18.47
C ARG A 75 4.04 5.32 17.62
N PHE A 76 3.85 5.28 16.31
CA PHE A 76 4.64 6.09 15.39
C PHE A 76 4.28 7.57 15.63
N PHE A 77 5.27 8.36 16.04
CA PHE A 77 5.10 9.81 16.29
C PHE A 77 4.86 10.61 15.00
N LEU A 78 5.12 10.03 13.83
CA LEU A 78 5.20 10.75 12.54
C LEU A 78 3.87 10.85 11.78
N THR A 79 2.74 10.49 12.39
CA THR A 79 1.41 10.74 11.81
C THR A 79 0.41 11.01 12.92
N PRO A 80 -0.46 12.04 12.82
CA PRO A 80 -1.62 12.17 13.69
C PRO A 80 -2.54 10.97 13.39
N ARG A 81 -2.30 9.84 14.06
CA ARG A 81 -3.14 8.65 13.91
C ARG A 81 -4.50 9.03 14.44
N ASP A 82 -5.43 9.21 13.52
CA ASP A 82 -6.84 9.33 13.83
C ASP A 82 -7.24 8.05 14.57
N LYS A 83 -7.35 8.14 15.91
CA LYS A 83 -7.67 7.02 16.80
C LYS A 83 -8.92 6.29 16.30
N LYS A 84 -9.86 7.02 15.69
CA LYS A 84 -11.08 6.46 15.13
C LYS A 84 -10.79 5.47 14.01
N ARG A 85 -9.89 5.82 13.07
CA ARG A 85 -9.53 4.95 11.93
C ARG A 85 -8.75 3.72 12.36
N GLU A 86 -7.87 3.86 13.35
CA GLU A 86 -7.14 2.72 13.90
C GLU A 86 -8.10 1.74 14.62
N THR A 87 -9.04 2.26 15.42
CA THR A 87 -10.08 1.44 16.04
C THR A 87 -10.95 0.75 14.99
N GLN A 88 -11.38 1.46 13.94
CA GLN A 88 -12.15 0.89 12.84
C GLN A 88 -11.40 -0.24 12.12
N ALA A 89 -10.11 -0.05 11.81
CA ALA A 89 -9.29 -1.10 11.19
C ALA A 89 -9.21 -2.35 12.10
N ARG A 90 -9.05 -2.15 13.41
CA ARG A 90 -9.05 -3.25 14.39
C ARG A 90 -10.39 -3.97 14.46
N GLU A 91 -11.50 -3.24 14.53
CA GLU A 91 -12.85 -3.81 14.56
C GLU A 91 -13.13 -4.63 13.29
N LEU A 92 -12.70 -4.15 12.12
CA LEU A 92 -12.86 -4.86 10.85
C LEU A 92 -12.01 -6.14 10.82
N ILE A 93 -10.76 -6.11 11.29
CA ILE A 93 -9.94 -7.32 11.40
C ILE A 93 -10.49 -8.29 12.44
N GLN A 94 -11.00 -7.81 13.58
CA GLN A 94 -11.65 -8.66 14.59
C GLN A 94 -12.90 -9.35 14.04
N LYS A 95 -13.70 -8.63 13.25
CA LYS A 95 -14.95 -9.15 12.70
C LYS A 95 -14.74 -10.11 11.53
N TYR A 96 -13.80 -9.79 10.64
CA TYR A 96 -13.66 -10.48 9.34
C TYR A 96 -12.31 -11.18 9.14
N GLY A 97 -11.30 -10.92 9.97
CA GLY A 97 -9.99 -11.58 9.89
C GLY A 97 -9.25 -11.33 8.57
N ILE A 98 -8.76 -12.42 7.97
CA ILE A 98 -7.98 -12.42 6.72
C ILE A 98 -8.73 -11.73 5.55
N PRO A 99 -10.02 -12.01 5.29
CA PRO A 99 -10.80 -11.29 4.28
C PRO A 99 -10.72 -9.76 4.37
N ALA A 100 -10.77 -9.20 5.59
CA ALA A 100 -10.67 -7.76 5.76
C ALA A 100 -9.27 -7.23 5.41
N LEU A 101 -8.22 -8.01 5.66
CA LEU A 101 -6.86 -7.66 5.25
C LEU A 101 -6.71 -7.68 3.73
N ILE A 102 -7.33 -8.64 3.04
CA ILE A 102 -7.34 -8.71 1.56
C ILE A 102 -8.12 -7.53 0.96
N ALA A 103 -9.24 -7.17 1.56
CA ALA A 103 -10.05 -6.03 1.12
C ALA A 103 -9.46 -4.66 1.50
N SER A 104 -8.50 -4.62 2.42
CA SER A 104 -7.95 -3.38 2.97
C SER A 104 -7.47 -2.33 1.95
N PRO A 105 -6.82 -2.68 0.81
CA PRO A 105 -6.29 -1.67 -0.12
C PRO A 105 -7.38 -0.86 -0.83
N TRP A 106 -8.63 -1.32 -0.76
CA TRP A 106 -9.81 -0.66 -1.34
C TRP A 106 -10.50 0.30 -0.38
N ILE A 107 -10.07 0.33 0.89
CA ILE A 107 -10.65 1.21 1.91
C ILE A 107 -9.82 2.48 1.97
N PRO A 108 -10.30 3.60 1.39
CA PRO A 108 -9.53 4.82 1.31
C PRO A 108 -9.16 5.32 2.71
N PHE A 109 -7.92 5.77 2.87
CA PHE A 109 -7.35 6.34 4.10
C PHE A 109 -7.24 5.42 5.33
N ILE A 110 -7.81 4.21 5.30
CA ILE A 110 -7.75 3.24 6.41
C ILE A 110 -6.94 2.02 6.00
N GLY A 111 -6.87 1.69 4.70
CA GLY A 111 -6.21 0.49 4.18
C GLY A 111 -4.81 0.24 4.73
N ASP A 112 -3.96 1.26 4.80
CA ASP A 112 -2.58 1.11 5.26
C ASP A 112 -2.44 1.00 6.80
N LEU A 113 -3.55 1.18 7.54
CA LEU A 113 -3.63 0.87 8.98
C LEU A 113 -3.92 -0.62 9.24
N PHE A 114 -4.41 -1.37 8.26
CA PHE A 114 -4.71 -2.80 8.44
C PHE A 114 -3.47 -3.63 8.79
N PRO A 115 -2.30 -3.46 8.14
CA PRO A 115 -1.09 -4.16 8.57
C PRO A 115 -0.71 -3.85 10.02
N VAL A 116 -0.83 -2.60 10.45
CA VAL A 116 -0.60 -2.19 11.85
C VAL A 116 -1.59 -2.88 12.79
N ALA A 117 -2.87 -2.88 12.44
CA ALA A 117 -3.92 -3.51 13.24
C ALA A 117 -3.72 -5.04 13.32
N ALA A 118 -3.33 -5.71 12.22
CA ALA A 118 -3.00 -7.12 12.20
C ALA A 118 -1.82 -7.46 13.13
N GLY A 119 -0.78 -6.62 13.12
CA GLY A 119 0.35 -6.73 14.04
C GLY A 119 -0.04 -6.52 15.50
N PHE A 120 -0.84 -5.49 15.78
CA PHE A 120 -1.36 -5.22 17.13
C PHE A 120 -2.18 -6.39 17.68
N MET A 121 -2.96 -7.03 16.82
CA MET A 121 -3.74 -8.22 17.14
C MET A 121 -2.92 -9.51 17.19
N LYS A 122 -1.60 -9.45 16.95
CA LYS A 122 -0.69 -10.60 16.93
C LYS A 122 -1.15 -11.71 15.96
N MET A 123 -1.71 -11.31 14.82
CA MET A 123 -2.08 -12.26 13.76
C MET A 123 -0.84 -13.03 13.31
N ASP A 124 -0.95 -14.34 13.05
CA ASP A 124 0.19 -15.14 12.58
C ASP A 124 0.82 -14.53 11.32
N PHE A 125 2.15 -14.41 11.32
CA PHE A 125 2.89 -13.69 10.28
C PHE A 125 2.74 -14.35 8.90
N LYS A 126 2.64 -15.68 8.81
CA LYS A 126 2.47 -16.37 7.52
C LYS A 126 1.12 -16.05 6.91
N HIS A 127 0.05 -16.09 7.73
CA HIS A 127 -1.30 -15.73 7.28
C HIS A 127 -1.37 -14.26 6.87
N PHE A 128 -0.78 -13.36 7.65
CA PHE A 128 -0.66 -11.95 7.31
C PHE A 128 0.07 -11.75 5.96
N MET A 129 1.23 -12.40 5.78
CA MET A 129 2.05 -12.26 4.59
C MET A 129 1.31 -12.72 3.33
N ILE A 130 0.69 -13.90 3.37
CA ILE A 130 -0.08 -14.42 2.23
C ILE A 130 -1.22 -13.47 1.89
N ALA A 131 -2.00 -13.06 2.89
CA ALA A 131 -3.14 -12.18 2.69
C ALA A 131 -2.75 -10.81 2.13
N ILE A 132 -1.69 -10.18 2.65
CA ILE A 132 -1.28 -8.85 2.21
C ILE A 132 -0.66 -8.88 0.81
N VAL A 133 0.10 -9.92 0.46
CA VAL A 133 0.61 -10.08 -0.92
C VAL A 133 -0.55 -10.22 -1.89
N ILE A 134 -1.55 -11.07 -1.58
CA ILE A 134 -2.76 -11.18 -2.40
C ILE A 134 -3.46 -9.83 -2.54
N ALA A 135 -3.63 -9.10 -1.43
CA ALA A 135 -4.25 -7.78 -1.43
C ALA A 135 -3.54 -6.79 -2.37
N ARG A 136 -2.21 -6.72 -2.29
CA ARG A 136 -1.40 -5.80 -3.08
C ARG A 136 -1.36 -6.19 -4.56
N VAL A 137 -1.23 -7.49 -4.86
CA VAL A 137 -1.30 -7.98 -6.25
C VAL A 137 -2.66 -7.66 -6.86
N LEU A 138 -3.76 -7.94 -6.17
CA LEU A 138 -5.11 -7.66 -6.68
C LEU A 138 -5.31 -6.16 -6.97
N LYS A 139 -4.93 -5.28 -6.03
CA LYS A 139 -5.00 -3.82 -6.24
C LYS A 139 -4.16 -3.41 -7.46
N THR A 140 -2.90 -3.84 -7.52
CA THR A 140 -1.98 -3.42 -8.58
C THR A 140 -2.42 -3.94 -9.95
N VAL A 141 -2.91 -5.18 -10.04
CA VAL A 141 -3.43 -5.74 -11.30
C VAL A 141 -4.61 -4.93 -11.81
N VAL A 142 -5.57 -4.56 -10.95
CA VAL A 142 -6.72 -3.75 -11.37
C VAL A 142 -6.29 -2.38 -11.89
N ILE A 143 -5.38 -1.71 -11.18
CA ILE A 143 -4.86 -0.39 -11.61
C ILE A 143 -4.09 -0.51 -12.92
N LEU A 144 -3.23 -1.52 -13.06
CA LEU A 144 -2.48 -1.74 -14.28
C LEU A 144 -3.38 -2.08 -15.46
N TYR A 145 -4.38 -2.95 -15.28
CA TYR A 145 -5.33 -3.26 -16.33
C TYR A 145 -6.05 -2.00 -16.83
N ALA A 146 -6.47 -1.12 -15.91
CA ALA A 146 -7.03 0.18 -16.27
C ALA A 146 -6.01 1.06 -17.02
N GLY A 147 -4.76 1.11 -16.57
CA GLY A 147 -3.69 1.88 -17.23
C GLY A 147 -3.41 1.42 -18.65
N PHE A 148 -3.20 0.12 -18.84
CA PHE A 148 -2.97 -0.46 -20.17
C PHE A 148 -4.20 -0.36 -21.08
N ALA A 149 -5.42 -0.47 -20.55
CA ALA A 149 -6.64 -0.26 -21.35
C ALA A 149 -6.84 1.20 -21.77
N LEU A 150 -6.29 2.17 -21.02
CA LEU A 150 -6.38 3.59 -21.34
C LEU A 150 -5.27 4.08 -22.27
N PHE A 151 -4.11 3.40 -22.30
CA PHE A 151 -2.90 3.86 -22.99
C PHE A 151 -2.32 2.90 -24.02
N GLY A 152 -2.81 1.66 -24.09
CA GLY A 152 -2.51 0.68 -25.14
C GLY A 152 -3.52 0.75 -26.28
#